data_AF-A0A1W9VEE0-F1
#
_entry.id   AF-A0A1W9VEE0-F1
#
_cell.length_a   1.000
_cell.length_b   1.000
_cell.length_c   1.000
_cell.angle_alpha   90.00
_cell.angle_beta   90.00
_cell.angle_gamma   90.00
#
_symmetry.space_group_name_H-M   'P 1'
#
loop_
_entity.id
_entity.type
_entity.pdbx_description
1 polymer ?
#
loop_
_entity_poly.entity_id
_entity_poly.type
_entity_poly.pdbx_seq_one_letter_code
_entity_poly.pdbx_strand_id
1 'polypeptide(L)'
;MRVYKKLILLLCLFLTASPLWAYKILYAEQWYKLYHQHLYQYPEDSMENIHYLGMALRSDFANPLNAMAKIEDEREWEKYRYLFYMHVNLRLIDSYLQLGNKYNKRNAYFYNYPWKFSNLDSLKTAEECYRYALNFWEDAQEWSAKAAEQKFAWMFIEEVQFWEDESYRIQTDDLNYGRTIQRELDRLQAVREKFEAMNPDSY
;
A
#
# COMPACT_ATOMS: atom_id res chain seq x y z
N MET A 1 -29.14 -50.16 15.23
CA MET A 1 -27.86 -49.54 14.79
C MET A 1 -28.00 -48.26 13.95
N ARG A 2 -28.93 -48.16 12.97
CA ARG A 2 -29.06 -46.96 12.11
C ARG A 2 -29.50 -45.68 12.83
N VAL A 3 -30.34 -45.78 13.86
CA VAL A 3 -30.86 -44.62 14.62
C VAL A 3 -29.78 -44.00 15.51
N TYR A 4 -29.00 -44.83 16.21
CA TYR A 4 -27.87 -44.38 17.02
C TYR A 4 -26.80 -43.67 16.20
N LYS A 5 -26.51 -44.14 14.97
CA LYS A 5 -25.60 -43.44 14.05
C LYS A 5 -26.12 -42.06 13.64
N LYS A 6 -27.43 -41.91 13.40
CA LYS A 6 -28.05 -40.60 13.10
C LYS A 6 -28.02 -39.67 14.31
N LEU A 7 -28.25 -40.21 15.51
CA LEU A 7 -28.21 -39.46 16.77
C LEU A 7 -26.80 -38.93 17.07
N ILE A 8 -25.78 -39.78 16.87
CA ILE A 8 -24.36 -39.42 17.02
C ILE A 8 -23.96 -38.35 15.99
N LEU A 9 -24.40 -38.48 14.74
CA LEU A 9 -24.14 -37.47 13.70
C LEU A 9 -24.77 -36.11 14.06
N LEU A 10 -26.00 -36.12 14.58
CA LEU A 10 -26.70 -34.91 15.05
C LEU A 10 -25.98 -34.28 16.25
N LEU A 11 -25.49 -35.10 17.19
CA LEU A 11 -24.73 -34.63 18.34
C LEU A 11 -23.39 -34.00 17.92
N CYS A 12 -22.69 -34.59 16.95
CA CYS A 12 -21.45 -34.02 16.39
C CYS A 12 -21.68 -32.68 15.70
N LEU A 13 -22.79 -32.51 14.96
CA LEU A 13 -23.14 -31.24 14.31
C LEU A 13 -23.45 -30.14 15.33
N PHE A 14 -24.12 -30.48 16.44
CA PHE A 14 -24.38 -29.54 17.53
C PHE A 14 -23.11 -29.14 18.30
N LEU A 15 -22.15 -30.05 18.45
CA LEU A 15 -20.86 -29.75 19.09
C LEU A 15 -19.96 -28.84 18.24
N THR A 16 -20.16 -28.77 16.91
CA THR A 16 -19.44 -27.84 16.02
C THR A 16 -20.09 -26.47 15.90
N ALA A 17 -21.28 -26.26 16.46
CA ALA A 17 -21.99 -24.98 16.41
C ALA A 17 -21.48 -24.00 17.48
N SER A 18 -20.19 -23.69 17.45
CA SER A 18 -19.64 -22.57 18.23
C SER A 18 -19.96 -21.25 17.52
N PRO A 19 -20.40 -20.20 18.23
CA PRO A 19 -20.57 -18.89 17.63
C PRO A 19 -19.19 -18.37 17.20
N LEU A 20 -18.96 -18.26 15.89
CA LEU A 20 -17.78 -17.60 15.35
C LEU A 20 -18.00 -16.10 15.46
N TRP A 21 -17.22 -15.44 16.32
CA TRP A 21 -17.27 -13.99 16.48
C TRP A 21 -16.45 -13.37 15.34
N ALA A 22 -17.13 -12.96 14.27
CA ALA A 22 -16.50 -12.14 13.25
C ALA A 22 -16.41 -10.70 13.78
N TYR A 23 -15.21 -10.29 14.20
CA TYR A 23 -14.99 -8.91 14.60
C TYR A 23 -15.04 -8.01 13.35
N LYS A 24 -15.88 -6.97 13.38
CA LYS A 24 -16.01 -6.03 12.25
C LYS A 24 -14.81 -5.08 12.26
N ILE A 25 -14.15 -4.96 11.11
CA ILE A 25 -13.08 -3.99 10.91
C ILE A 25 -13.71 -2.64 10.57
N LEU A 26 -13.48 -1.65 11.42
CA LEU A 26 -14.14 -0.35 11.35
C LEU A 26 -13.15 0.81 11.26
N TYR A 27 -12.03 0.70 11.96
CA TYR A 27 -11.15 1.83 12.18
C TYR A 27 -9.91 1.79 11.29
N ALA A 28 -9.36 2.97 11.00
CA ALA A 28 -8.16 3.14 10.19
C ALA A 28 -6.99 2.28 10.70
N GLU A 29 -6.75 2.28 12.00
CA GLU A 29 -5.67 1.54 12.65
C GLU A 29 -5.86 0.02 12.55
N GLN A 30 -7.11 -0.45 12.53
CA GLN A 30 -7.40 -1.88 12.37
C GLN A 30 -7.13 -2.33 10.94
N TRP A 31 -7.52 -1.54 9.95
CA TRP A 31 -7.18 -1.80 8.54
C TRP A 31 -5.68 -1.76 8.31
N TYR A 32 -4.98 -0.78 8.89
CA TYR A 32 -3.52 -0.71 8.80
C TYR A 32 -2.83 -1.92 9.43
N LYS A 33 -3.36 -2.50 10.51
CA LYS A 33 -2.80 -3.73 11.10
C LYS A 33 -2.91 -4.97 10.20
N LEU A 34 -3.78 -4.95 9.18
CA LEU A 34 -3.86 -6.02 8.19
C LEU A 34 -2.78 -5.89 7.10
N TYR A 35 -2.22 -4.70 6.90
CA TYR A 35 -1.08 -4.52 5.99
C TYR A 35 0.12 -5.33 6.50
N HIS A 36 0.78 -6.05 5.60
CA HIS A 36 1.96 -6.83 5.93
C HIS A 36 2.88 -6.98 4.72
N GLN A 37 4.17 -7.16 4.99
CA GLN A 37 5.15 -7.47 3.95
C GLN A 37 5.22 -8.98 3.74
N HIS A 38 4.97 -9.40 2.51
CA HIS A 38 5.08 -10.80 2.11
C HIS A 38 6.52 -11.11 1.69
N LEU A 39 7.03 -12.29 2.06
CA LEU A 39 8.35 -12.75 1.62
C LEU A 39 8.41 -12.89 0.10
N TYR A 40 7.36 -13.48 -0.47
CA TYR A 40 7.13 -13.51 -1.91
C TYR A 40 6.13 -12.42 -2.23
N GLN A 41 6.50 -11.50 -3.12
CA GLN A 41 5.65 -10.37 -3.47
C GLN A 41 4.94 -10.70 -4.78
N TYR A 42 3.81 -11.41 -4.75
CA TYR A 42 2.99 -11.61 -5.94
C TYR A 42 2.08 -10.39 -6.19
N PRO A 43 1.54 -10.21 -7.41
CA PRO A 43 0.62 -9.13 -7.71
C PRO A 43 -0.57 -9.07 -6.73
N GLU A 44 -1.14 -10.23 -6.39
CA GLU A 44 -2.25 -10.38 -5.44
C GLU A 44 -1.91 -9.83 -4.05
N ASP A 45 -0.71 -10.07 -3.55
CA ASP A 45 -0.25 -9.55 -2.25
C ASP A 45 -0.16 -8.02 -2.26
N SER A 46 0.31 -7.45 -3.38
CA SER A 46 0.36 -5.99 -3.55
C SER A 46 -1.05 -5.39 -3.63
N MET A 47 -1.95 -6.06 -4.34
CA MET A 47 -3.36 -5.63 -4.45
C MET A 47 -4.11 -5.73 -3.12
N GLU A 48 -3.85 -6.77 -2.33
CA GLU A 48 -4.38 -6.94 -0.99
C GLU A 48 -3.93 -5.78 -0.07
N ASN A 49 -2.62 -5.48 -0.07
CA ASN A 49 -2.08 -4.36 0.69
C ASN A 49 -2.65 -3.01 0.23
N ILE A 50 -2.77 -2.78 -1.08
CA ILE A 50 -3.43 -1.57 -1.63
C ILE A 50 -4.87 -1.48 -1.13
N HIS A 51 -5.59 -2.60 -1.07
CA HIS A 51 -6.94 -2.62 -0.53
C HIS A 51 -6.98 -2.24 0.95
N TYR A 52 -6.19 -2.88 1.80
CA TYR A 52 -6.17 -2.59 3.25
C TYR A 52 -5.74 -1.17 3.57
N LEU A 53 -4.67 -0.70 2.95
CA LEU A 53 -4.19 0.67 3.15
C LEU A 53 -5.18 1.70 2.60
N GLY A 54 -5.79 1.45 1.45
CA GLY A 54 -6.85 2.30 0.90
C GLY A 54 -8.10 2.34 1.79
N MET A 55 -8.43 1.24 2.47
CA MET A 55 -9.49 1.22 3.48
C MET A 55 -9.09 1.98 4.75
N ALA A 56 -7.82 1.89 5.17
CA ALA A 56 -7.31 2.67 6.29
C ALA A 56 -7.44 4.18 6.06
N LEU A 57 -7.13 4.67 4.85
CA LEU A 57 -7.30 6.09 4.50
C LEU A 57 -8.75 6.57 4.54
N ARG A 58 -9.72 5.70 4.24
CA ARG A 58 -11.15 6.04 4.16
C ARG A 58 -11.92 5.82 5.46
N SER A 59 -11.31 5.17 6.43
CA SER A 59 -11.97 4.80 7.69
C SER A 59 -11.73 5.87 8.75
N ASP A 60 -12.67 5.97 9.68
CA ASP A 60 -12.49 6.81 10.86
C ASP A 60 -11.40 6.21 11.78
N PHE A 61 -10.74 7.07 12.54
CA PHE A 61 -9.84 6.60 13.60
C PHE A 61 -10.63 6.02 14.76
N ALA A 62 -10.03 5.05 15.45
CA ALA A 62 -10.54 4.59 16.72
C ALA A 62 -10.46 5.70 17.78
N ASN A 63 -11.10 5.50 18.93
CA ASN A 63 -10.86 6.35 20.10
C ASN A 63 -9.35 6.36 20.43
N PRO A 64 -8.74 7.50 20.80
CA PRO A 64 -7.30 7.61 21.08
C PRO A 64 -6.73 6.55 22.04
N LEU A 65 -7.55 6.00 22.94
CA LEU A 65 -7.20 4.86 23.80
C LEU A 65 -6.78 3.60 23.04
N ASN A 66 -7.14 3.49 21.76
CA ASN A 66 -6.82 2.36 20.87
C ASN A 66 -5.83 2.75 19.78
N ALA A 67 -5.23 3.95 19.86
CA ALA A 67 -4.18 4.38 18.96
C ALA A 67 -2.98 3.43 19.04
N MET A 68 -2.11 3.51 18.02
CA MET A 68 -0.87 2.72 17.98
C MET A 68 0.25 3.31 18.84
N ALA A 69 0.00 4.43 19.48
CA ALA A 69 0.88 5.10 20.42
C ALA A 69 0.08 5.59 21.62
N LYS A 70 0.77 5.88 22.73
CA LYS A 70 0.13 6.58 23.84
C LYS A 70 -0.16 8.02 23.43
N ILE A 71 -1.39 8.47 23.68
CA ILE A 71 -1.85 9.81 23.37
C ILE A 71 -2.29 10.48 24.67
N GLU A 72 -1.60 11.53 25.09
CA GLU A 72 -1.85 12.25 26.34
C GLU A 72 -2.77 13.46 26.15
N ASP A 73 -2.73 14.10 24.98
CA ASP A 73 -3.55 15.29 24.70
C ASP A 73 -4.09 15.39 23.25
N GLU A 74 -4.91 16.40 23.02
CA GLU A 74 -5.56 16.64 21.71
C GLU A 74 -4.58 16.99 20.60
N ARG A 75 -3.43 17.61 20.93
CA ARG A 75 -2.41 17.98 19.94
C ARG A 75 -1.60 16.77 19.52
N GLU A 76 -1.25 15.90 20.46
CA GLU A 76 -0.65 14.60 20.14
C GLU A 76 -1.60 13.77 19.26
N TRP A 77 -2.90 13.79 19.56
CA TRP A 77 -3.89 13.12 18.73
C TRP A 77 -3.98 13.68 17.31
N GLU A 78 -3.89 15.00 17.16
CA GLU A 78 -3.86 15.65 15.85
C GLU A 78 -2.61 15.26 15.07
N LYS A 79 -1.43 15.36 15.69
CA LYS A 79 -0.15 15.01 15.07
C LYS A 79 -0.09 13.54 14.67
N TYR A 80 -0.52 12.64 15.56
CA TYR A 80 -0.59 11.20 15.31
C TYR A 80 -1.36 10.88 14.03
N ARG A 81 -2.53 11.51 13.83
CA ARG A 81 -3.34 11.27 12.62
C ARG A 81 -2.64 11.77 11.35
N TYR A 82 -1.93 12.89 11.41
CA TYR A 82 -1.14 13.38 10.28
C TYR A 82 0.02 12.44 9.94
N LEU A 83 0.75 11.98 10.95
CA LEU A 83 1.83 10.99 10.77
C LEU A 83 1.28 9.66 10.23
N PHE A 84 0.14 9.20 10.73
CA PHE A 84 -0.52 7.98 10.24
C PHE A 84 -0.89 8.11 8.76
N TYR A 85 -1.56 9.19 8.37
CA TYR A 85 -1.93 9.39 6.96
C TYR A 85 -0.70 9.50 6.06
N MET A 86 0.32 10.24 6.47
CA MET A 86 1.60 10.30 5.75
C MET A 86 2.18 8.89 5.56
N HIS A 87 2.29 8.12 6.65
CA HIS A 87 2.87 6.78 6.61
C HIS A 87 2.09 5.81 5.73
N VAL A 88 0.75 5.79 5.84
CA VAL A 88 -0.10 4.93 5.01
C VAL A 88 0.06 5.27 3.53
N ASN A 89 0.19 6.56 3.18
CA ASN A 89 0.49 6.98 1.82
C ASN A 89 1.86 6.46 1.35
N LEU A 90 2.91 6.52 2.18
CA LEU A 90 4.21 5.90 1.85
C LEU A 90 4.10 4.38 1.62
N ARG A 91 3.31 3.67 2.43
CA ARG A 91 3.08 2.23 2.23
C ARG A 91 2.30 1.94 0.95
N LEU A 92 1.37 2.82 0.54
CA LEU A 92 0.67 2.72 -0.74
C LEU A 92 1.62 2.92 -1.91
N ILE A 93 2.51 3.91 -1.85
CA ILE A 93 3.56 4.12 -2.86
C ILE A 93 4.38 2.85 -3.06
N ASP A 94 4.88 2.25 -1.97
CA ASP A 94 5.64 1.00 -2.04
C ASP A 94 4.84 -0.13 -2.70
N SER A 95 3.56 -0.26 -2.34
CA SER A 95 2.68 -1.33 -2.88
C SER A 95 2.40 -1.14 -4.37
N TYR A 96 2.16 0.09 -4.82
CA TYR A 96 1.98 0.41 -6.24
C TYR A 96 3.28 0.26 -7.04
N LEU A 97 4.43 0.64 -6.47
CA LEU A 97 5.73 0.42 -7.10
C LEU A 97 6.02 -1.07 -7.30
N GLN A 98 5.73 -1.89 -6.28
CA GLN A 98 5.86 -3.36 -6.35
C GLN A 98 4.95 -3.95 -7.43
N LEU A 99 3.67 -3.56 -7.44
CA LEU A 99 2.71 -4.01 -8.45
C LEU A 99 3.13 -3.60 -9.85
N GLY A 100 3.48 -2.33 -10.07
CA GLY A 100 3.93 -1.82 -11.36
C GLY A 100 5.17 -2.53 -11.88
N ASN A 101 6.10 -2.90 -11.00
CA ASN A 101 7.30 -3.64 -11.37
C ASN A 101 6.99 -5.06 -11.90
N LYS A 102 5.82 -5.66 -11.60
CA LYS A 102 5.39 -6.94 -12.17
C LYS A 102 5.04 -6.85 -13.64
N TYR A 103 4.53 -5.71 -14.07
CA TYR A 103 4.14 -5.47 -15.46
C TYR A 103 5.23 -4.75 -16.26
N ASN A 104 6.18 -4.09 -15.59
CA ASN A 104 7.23 -3.31 -16.23
C ASN A 104 8.19 -4.20 -17.04
N LYS A 105 8.15 -4.07 -18.38
CA LYS A 105 9.17 -4.64 -19.26
C LYS A 105 10.40 -3.74 -19.19
N ARG A 106 11.42 -4.18 -18.46
CA ARG A 106 12.64 -3.38 -18.21
C ARG A 106 13.49 -3.11 -19.45
N ASN A 107 13.32 -3.91 -20.51
CA ASN A 107 14.02 -3.83 -21.79
C ASN A 107 13.09 -4.29 -22.92
N ALA A 108 13.36 -3.82 -24.14
CA ALA A 108 12.72 -4.27 -25.38
C ALA A 108 13.79 -4.86 -26.29
N TYR A 109 13.71 -6.16 -26.56
CA TYR A 109 14.63 -6.87 -27.47
C TYR A 109 13.94 -7.22 -28.78
N PHE A 110 14.70 -7.38 -29.86
CA PHE A 110 14.17 -7.66 -31.20
C PHE A 110 13.25 -8.91 -31.23
N TYR A 111 13.64 -9.98 -30.53
CA TYR A 111 12.86 -11.21 -30.43
C TYR A 111 11.54 -11.05 -29.67
N ASN A 112 11.27 -9.90 -29.05
CA ASN A 112 9.99 -9.62 -28.41
C ASN A 112 8.91 -9.14 -29.39
N TYR A 113 9.25 -8.91 -30.68
CA TYR A 113 8.30 -8.45 -31.69
C TYR A 113 6.99 -9.27 -31.76
N PRO A 114 7.01 -10.63 -31.71
CA PRO A 114 5.76 -11.41 -31.72
C PRO A 114 4.80 -11.10 -30.55
N TRP A 115 5.31 -10.55 -29.44
CA TRP A 115 4.55 -10.16 -28.25
C TRP A 115 4.49 -8.64 -28.05
N LYS A 116 4.78 -7.84 -29.09
CA LYS A 116 4.80 -6.36 -29.03
C LYS A 116 3.57 -5.79 -28.33
N PHE A 117 2.37 -6.16 -28.78
CA PHE A 117 1.12 -5.62 -28.24
C PHE A 117 0.91 -5.99 -26.76
N SER A 118 1.19 -7.23 -26.37
CA SER A 118 1.10 -7.66 -24.96
C SER A 118 2.15 -6.97 -24.07
N ASN A 119 3.34 -6.69 -24.60
CA ASN A 119 4.36 -5.94 -23.88
C ASN A 119 3.95 -4.47 -23.69
N LEU A 120 3.37 -3.84 -24.72
CA LEU A 120 2.83 -2.49 -24.63
C LEU A 120 1.68 -2.40 -23.62
N ASP A 121 0.79 -3.38 -23.61
CA ASP A 121 -0.30 -3.47 -22.62
C ASP A 121 0.24 -3.61 -21.18
N SER A 122 1.25 -4.47 -20.98
CA SER A 122 1.92 -4.58 -19.68
C SER A 122 2.57 -3.25 -19.25
N LEU A 123 3.23 -2.54 -20.17
CA LEU A 123 3.83 -1.24 -19.87
C LEU A 123 2.78 -0.18 -19.51
N LYS A 124 1.57 -0.24 -20.10
CA LYS A 124 0.46 0.63 -19.73
C LYS A 124 0.02 0.38 -18.27
N THR A 125 -0.16 -0.89 -17.87
CA THR A 125 -0.50 -1.22 -16.48
C THR A 125 0.59 -0.77 -15.49
N ALA A 126 1.86 -0.92 -15.85
CA ALA A 126 2.97 -0.44 -15.02
C ALA A 126 2.94 1.10 -14.88
N GLU A 127 2.68 1.82 -15.97
CA GLU A 127 2.55 3.29 -15.96
C GLU A 127 1.41 3.74 -15.03
N GLU A 128 0.23 3.11 -15.12
CA GLU A 128 -0.91 3.42 -14.26
C GLU A 128 -0.55 3.26 -12.78
N CYS A 129 0.15 2.18 -12.41
CA CYS A 129 0.61 1.95 -11.04
C CYS A 129 1.57 3.07 -10.57
N TYR A 130 2.54 3.45 -11.40
CA TYR A 130 3.50 4.50 -11.07
C TYR A 130 2.84 5.88 -10.96
N ARG A 131 1.81 6.16 -11.77
CA ARG A 131 1.02 7.39 -11.64
C ARG A 131 0.20 7.43 -10.36
N TYR A 132 -0.41 6.31 -9.95
CA TYR A 132 -1.06 6.22 -8.63
C TYR A 132 -0.06 6.45 -7.49
N ALA A 133 1.12 5.83 -7.57
CA ALA A 133 2.18 6.08 -6.60
C ALA A 133 2.59 7.57 -6.52
N LEU A 134 2.60 8.29 -7.65
CA LEU A 134 2.91 9.72 -7.65
C LEU A 134 1.85 10.54 -6.91
N ASN A 135 0.56 10.24 -7.10
CA ASN A 135 -0.51 10.91 -6.37
C ASN A 135 -0.37 10.72 -4.85
N PHE A 136 -0.10 9.49 -4.40
CA PHE A 136 0.12 9.22 -2.98
C PHE A 136 1.41 9.85 -2.44
N TRP A 137 2.40 10.12 -3.29
CA TRP A 137 3.56 10.91 -2.90
C TRP A 137 3.18 12.35 -2.59
N GLU A 138 2.36 12.99 -3.43
CA GLU A 138 1.84 14.34 -3.18
C GLU A 138 1.06 14.39 -1.86
N ASP A 139 0.18 13.40 -1.62
CA ASP A 139 -0.56 13.28 -0.35
C ASP A 139 0.38 13.11 0.85
N ALA A 140 1.41 12.24 0.73
CA ALA A 140 2.39 12.04 1.81
C ALA A 140 3.15 13.33 2.14
N GLN A 141 3.51 14.13 1.13
CA GLN A 141 4.14 15.43 1.35
C GLN A 141 3.21 16.40 2.08
N GLU A 142 1.93 16.46 1.70
CA GLU A 142 0.94 17.31 2.36
C GLU A 142 0.77 16.93 3.84
N TRP A 143 0.61 15.64 4.14
CA TRP A 143 0.45 15.16 5.51
C TRP A 143 1.73 15.33 6.35
N SER A 144 2.91 15.14 5.74
CA SER A 144 4.19 15.43 6.39
C SER A 144 4.31 16.91 6.75
N ALA A 145 3.92 17.82 5.84
CA ALA A 145 3.95 19.26 6.11
C ALA A 145 3.03 19.64 7.28
N LYS A 146 1.83 19.05 7.35
CA LYS A 146 0.91 19.23 8.49
C LYS A 146 1.50 18.70 9.80
N ALA A 147 2.12 17.52 9.79
CA ALA A 147 2.78 16.94 10.96
C ALA A 147 4.00 17.75 11.43
N ALA A 148 4.64 18.50 10.52
CA ALA A 148 5.81 19.34 10.78
C ALA A 148 5.46 20.80 11.14
N GLU A 149 4.18 21.16 11.28
CA GLU A 149 3.77 22.51 11.68
C GLU A 149 4.43 22.95 13.00
N GLN A 150 4.73 24.24 13.12
CA GLN A 150 5.38 24.82 14.32
C GLN A 150 4.62 24.52 15.63
N LYS A 151 3.29 24.33 15.55
CA LYS A 151 2.48 23.95 16.71
C LYS A 151 2.81 22.56 17.25
N PHE A 152 3.56 21.72 16.53
CA PHE A 152 4.04 20.42 16.98
C PHE A 152 5.55 20.42 17.26
N ALA A 153 6.20 21.58 17.24
CA ALA A 153 7.61 21.67 17.56
C ALA A 153 7.89 21.07 18.95
N TRP A 154 8.94 20.26 19.05
CA TRP A 154 9.37 19.56 20.27
C TRP A 154 8.40 18.48 20.81
N MET A 155 7.31 18.19 20.10
CA MET A 155 6.42 17.07 20.38
C MET A 155 6.89 15.86 19.61
N PHE A 156 7.08 14.72 20.27
CA PHE A 156 7.51 13.47 19.66
C PHE A 156 6.69 12.31 20.22
N ILE A 157 6.12 11.50 19.33
CA ILE A 157 5.31 10.34 19.72
C ILE A 157 6.20 9.09 19.62
N GLU A 158 6.76 8.66 20.75
CA GLU A 158 7.85 7.66 20.82
C GLU A 158 7.50 6.33 20.14
N GLU A 159 6.29 5.80 20.34
CA GLU A 159 5.90 4.49 19.80
C GLU A 159 5.73 4.49 18.28
N VAL A 160 5.64 5.67 17.66
CA VAL A 160 5.61 5.85 16.20
C VAL A 160 6.77 6.71 15.71
N GLN A 161 7.91 6.69 16.43
CA GLN A 161 9.13 7.43 16.06
C GLN A 161 9.53 7.23 14.60
N PHE A 162 9.35 6.03 14.06
CA PHE A 162 9.66 5.76 12.65
C PHE A 162 8.86 6.65 11.67
N TRP A 163 7.61 7.00 11.99
CA TRP A 163 6.80 7.90 11.18
C TRP A 163 7.26 9.35 11.31
N GLU A 164 7.75 9.75 12.48
CA GLU A 164 8.40 11.05 12.69
C GLU A 164 9.67 11.16 11.83
N ASP A 165 10.50 10.11 11.83
CA ASP A 165 11.72 10.03 11.02
C ASP A 165 11.41 10.08 9.52
N GLU A 166 10.39 9.36 9.07
CA GLU A 166 9.90 9.43 7.68
C GLU A 166 9.46 10.86 7.34
N SER A 167 8.64 11.51 8.18
CA SER A 167 8.22 12.89 7.98
C SER A 167 9.41 13.84 7.89
N TYR A 168 10.36 13.73 8.83
CA TYR A 168 11.58 14.53 8.83
C TYR A 168 12.36 14.37 7.53
N ARG A 169 12.54 13.14 7.06
CA ARG A 169 13.25 12.86 5.80
C ARG A 169 12.52 13.38 4.56
N ILE A 170 11.18 13.44 4.58
CA ILE A 170 10.42 14.13 3.52
C ILE A 170 10.73 15.63 3.56
N GLN A 171 10.71 16.26 4.74
CA GLN A 171 10.97 17.69 4.90
C GLN A 171 12.41 18.09 4.51
N THR A 172 13.39 17.20 4.69
CA THR A 172 14.80 17.43 4.32
C THR A 172 15.15 16.98 2.90
N ASP A 173 14.20 16.43 2.14
CA ASP A 173 14.41 15.80 0.82
C ASP A 173 15.31 14.52 0.85
N ASP A 174 15.65 14.00 2.03
CA ASP A 174 16.37 12.72 2.21
C ASP A 174 15.52 11.50 1.84
N LEU A 175 14.19 11.66 1.85
CA LEU A 175 13.22 10.72 1.29
C LEU A 175 12.46 11.44 0.18
N ASN A 176 12.70 11.03 -1.06
CA ASN A 176 12.00 11.59 -2.23
C ASN A 176 11.55 10.46 -3.16
N TYR A 177 10.33 9.98 -2.96
CA TYR A 177 9.73 8.98 -3.84
C TYR A 177 9.41 9.57 -5.23
N GLY A 178 9.03 10.84 -5.33
CA GLY A 178 8.74 11.51 -6.60
C GLY A 178 9.89 11.38 -7.60
N ARG A 179 11.14 11.59 -7.16
CA ARG A 179 12.35 11.41 -7.98
C ARG A 179 12.51 9.97 -8.47
N THR A 180 12.24 9.00 -7.59
CA THR A 180 12.35 7.57 -7.92
C THR A 180 11.27 7.14 -8.91
N ILE A 181 10.02 7.56 -8.69
CA ILE A 181 8.86 7.26 -9.54
C ILE A 181 9.05 7.89 -10.92
N GLN A 182 9.47 9.16 -10.98
CA GLN A 182 9.69 9.84 -12.26
C GLN A 182 10.75 9.13 -13.10
N ARG A 183 11.86 8.71 -12.47
CA ARG A 183 12.90 7.93 -13.15
C ARG A 183 12.36 6.60 -13.71
N GLU A 184 11.46 5.93 -13.00
CA GLU A 184 10.82 4.71 -13.48
C GLU A 184 9.87 4.98 -14.66
N LEU A 185 9.10 6.08 -14.62
CA LEU A 185 8.26 6.53 -15.74
C LEU A 185 9.09 6.86 -16.99
N ASP A 186 10.19 7.61 -16.83
CA ASP A 186 11.06 7.98 -17.95
C ASP A 186 11.68 6.74 -18.62
N ARG A 187 12.15 5.79 -17.79
CA ARG A 187 12.67 4.51 -18.29
C ARG A 187 11.59 3.70 -19.01
N LEU A 188 10.39 3.62 -18.44
CA LEU A 188 9.25 2.92 -19.03
C LEU A 188 8.91 3.49 -20.39
N GLN A 189 8.87 4.82 -20.52
CA GLN A 189 8.59 5.52 -21.77
C GLN A 189 9.65 5.20 -22.84
N ALA A 190 10.93 5.22 -22.50
CA ALA A 190 12.00 4.83 -23.43
C ALA A 190 11.88 3.37 -23.92
N VAL A 191 11.38 2.46 -23.07
CA VAL A 191 11.14 1.07 -23.48
C VAL A 191 9.88 0.95 -24.36
N ARG A 192 8.84 1.72 -24.07
CA ARG A 192 7.62 1.79 -24.89
C ARG A 192 7.94 2.21 -26.31
N GLU A 193 8.70 3.28 -26.48
CA GLU A 193 9.12 3.80 -27.79
C GLU A 193 9.88 2.73 -28.60
N LYS A 194 10.75 1.95 -27.94
CA LYS A 194 11.44 0.83 -28.60
C LYS A 194 10.47 -0.24 -29.08
N PHE A 195 9.48 -0.62 -28.28
CA PHE A 195 8.45 -1.57 -28.72
C PHE A 195 7.61 -1.01 -29.86
N GLU A 196 7.18 0.25 -29.78
CA GLU A 196 6.40 0.93 -30.81
C GLU A 196 7.13 0.99 -32.16
N ALA A 197 8.44 1.20 -32.14
CA ALA A 197 9.29 1.21 -33.33
C ALA A 197 9.52 -0.18 -33.96
N MET A 198 9.26 -1.29 -33.26
CA MET A 198 9.45 -2.63 -33.83
C MET A 198 8.44 -2.93 -34.94
N ASN A 199 8.94 -3.55 -36.01
CA ASN A 199 8.20 -3.97 -37.19
C ASN A 199 8.66 -5.39 -37.64
N PRO A 200 8.00 -6.05 -38.61
CA PRO A 200 8.40 -7.38 -39.07
C PRO A 200 9.85 -7.46 -39.55
N ASP A 201 10.40 -6.37 -40.10
CA ASP A 201 11.76 -6.32 -40.64
C ASP A 201 12.83 -6.17 -39.54
N SER A 202 12.41 -5.88 -38.30
CA SER A 202 13.27 -5.76 -37.12
C SER A 202 13.41 -7.05 -36.31
N TYR A 203 12.72 -8.13 -36.71
CA TYR A 203 12.79 -9.47 -36.13
C TYR A 203 13.80 -10.36 -36.87
#